data_AF-A0A3B1J5D3-F1
#
_entry.id   AF-A0A3B1J5D3-F1
#
_cell.length_a   1.000
_cell.length_b   1.000
_cell.length_c   1.000
_cell.angle_alpha   90.00
_cell.angle_beta   90.00
_cell.angle_gamma   90.00
#
_symmetry.space_group_name_H-M   'P 1'
#
loop_
_entity.id
_entity.type
_entity.pdbx_description
1 polymer ?
#
loop_
_entity_poly.entity_id
_entity_poly.type
_entity_poly.pdbx_seq_one_letter_code
_entity_poly.pdbx_strand_id
1 'polypeptide(L)'
;MLQTRRSQTEVAPELRVSQSVISRLQQRYRETGRVTERRRSGRPLATSQADDRYIVNNALRNRMMNATQLQARLREVRGTQVSRQTIRNRLHQHGLRARRPARVPDHTTRHRHHRLAWAREHLRWTSDQWSKQLHYSFFYSRKKYKIKILN
;
A
#
# COMPACT_ATOMS: atom_id res chain seq x y z
N MET A 1 38.70 7.24 -20.74
CA MET A 1 38.40 8.69 -20.81
C MET A 1 39.13 9.48 -19.73
N LEU A 2 38.95 9.22 -18.43
CA LEU A 2 39.73 9.93 -17.38
C LEU A 2 41.01 9.19 -16.95
N GLN A 3 41.09 7.87 -17.18
CA GLN A 3 42.30 7.07 -16.93
C GLN A 3 43.24 6.97 -18.15
N THR A 4 42.67 6.99 -19.34
CA THR A 4 43.38 7.11 -20.61
C THR A 4 43.43 8.58 -20.99
N ARG A 5 44.62 9.19 -21.12
CA ARG A 5 44.87 10.60 -21.53
C ARG A 5 44.43 10.91 -22.99
N ARG A 6 43.29 10.37 -23.43
CA ARG A 6 42.72 10.56 -24.76
C ARG A 6 41.81 11.78 -24.78
N SER A 7 41.80 12.49 -25.90
CA SER A 7 40.95 13.67 -26.08
C SER A 7 39.48 13.28 -26.31
N GLN A 8 38.54 14.17 -25.99
CA GLN A 8 37.11 13.89 -26.21
C GLN A 8 36.76 13.70 -27.70
N THR A 9 37.47 14.40 -28.58
CA THR A 9 37.32 14.35 -30.04
C THR A 9 37.81 13.03 -30.64
N GLU A 10 38.81 12.40 -30.04
CA GLU A 10 39.33 11.09 -30.45
C GLU A 10 38.37 9.94 -30.09
N VAL A 11 37.73 10.04 -28.93
CA VAL A 11 36.86 8.96 -28.43
C VAL A 11 35.42 9.08 -28.94
N ALA A 12 35.00 10.26 -29.41
CA ALA A 12 33.65 10.48 -29.95
C ALA A 12 33.33 9.58 -31.17
N PRO A 13 34.21 9.48 -32.20
CA PRO A 13 34.00 8.55 -33.32
C PRO A 13 34.03 7.08 -32.90
N GLU A 14 34.93 6.70 -31.99
CA GLU A 14 35.07 5.32 -31.48
C GLU A 14 33.76 4.84 -30.82
N LEU A 15 33.11 5.71 -30.05
CA LEU A 15 31.84 5.44 -29.38
C LEU A 15 30.60 5.76 -30.23
N ARG A 16 30.77 6.26 -31.47
CA ARG A 16 29.68 6.70 -32.37
C ARG A 16 28.71 7.69 -31.72
N VAL A 17 29.22 8.60 -30.90
CA VAL A 17 28.44 9.66 -30.22
C VAL A 17 29.03 11.02 -30.54
N SER A 18 28.25 12.09 -30.40
CA SER A 18 28.80 13.43 -30.57
C SER A 18 29.74 13.82 -29.41
N GLN A 19 30.76 14.63 -29.70
CA GLN A 19 31.66 15.18 -28.68
C GLN A 19 30.88 15.91 -27.57
N SER A 20 29.75 16.56 -27.92
CA SER A 20 28.89 17.25 -26.95
C SER A 20 28.29 16.30 -25.89
N VAL A 21 28.01 15.04 -26.25
CA VAL A 21 27.53 14.03 -25.29
C VAL A 21 28.63 13.67 -24.32
N ILE A 22 29.85 13.44 -24.81
CA ILE A 22 31.02 13.14 -23.98
C ILE A 22 31.34 14.30 -23.04
N SER A 23 31.31 15.54 -23.52
CA SER A 23 31.52 16.73 -22.70
C SER A 23 30.49 16.85 -21.57
N ARG A 24 29.18 16.73 -21.89
CA ARG A 24 28.11 16.73 -20.88
C ARG A 24 28.26 15.60 -19.87
N LEU A 25 28.68 14.42 -20.32
CA LEU A 25 28.89 13.25 -19.47
C LEU A 25 30.09 13.43 -18.53
N GLN A 26 31.20 13.98 -19.04
CA GLN A 26 32.40 14.26 -18.25
C GLN A 26 32.13 15.36 -17.21
N GLN A 27 31.43 16.42 -17.60
CA GLN A 27 31.01 17.48 -16.68
C GLN A 27 30.12 16.92 -15.57
N ARG A 28 29.11 16.11 -15.93
CA ARG A 28 28.25 15.41 -14.97
C ARG A 28 29.06 14.54 -14.00
N TYR A 29 30.04 13.80 -14.51
CA TYR A 29 30.90 12.96 -13.68
C TYR A 29 31.76 13.78 -12.71
N ARG A 30 32.29 14.93 -13.15
CA ARG A 30 33.04 15.84 -12.27
C ARG A 30 32.17 16.40 -11.14
N GLU A 31 30.92 16.74 -11.41
CA GLU A 31 29.98 17.30 -10.42
C GLU A 31 29.44 16.26 -9.44
N THR A 32 29.07 15.08 -9.93
CA THR A 32 28.29 14.10 -9.15
C THR A 32 29.01 12.78 -8.89
N GLY A 33 30.20 12.57 -9.46
CA GLY A 33 30.94 11.30 -9.40
C GLY A 33 30.25 10.12 -10.08
N ARG A 34 29.14 10.35 -10.79
CA ARG A 34 28.28 9.31 -11.36
C ARG A 34 27.97 9.61 -12.82
N VAL A 35 27.98 8.55 -13.63
CA VAL A 35 27.64 8.58 -15.07
C VAL A 35 26.20 8.13 -15.33
N THR A 36 25.54 7.57 -14.31
CA THR A 36 24.16 7.06 -14.40
C THR A 36 23.16 8.17 -14.70
N GLU A 37 22.08 7.81 -15.37
CA GLU A 37 20.99 8.74 -15.68
C GLU A 37 20.35 9.30 -14.41
N ARG A 38 20.08 10.61 -14.39
CA ARG A 38 19.40 11.26 -13.25
C ARG A 38 17.91 10.91 -13.29
N ARG A 39 17.31 10.72 -12.12
CA ARG A 39 15.85 10.60 -12.04
C ARG A 39 15.23 11.90 -12.57
N ARG A 40 14.34 11.78 -13.54
CA ARG A 40 13.55 12.91 -14.04
C ARG A 40 12.48 13.25 -13.00
N SER A 41 12.18 14.54 -12.83
CA SER A 41 11.16 15.04 -11.89
C SER A 41 9.75 14.54 -12.20
N GLY A 42 9.47 14.24 -13.48
CA GLY A 42 8.15 13.79 -13.92
C GLY A 42 7.11 14.91 -13.90
N ARG A 43 5.85 14.55 -14.20
CA ARG A 43 4.73 15.48 -14.16
C ARG A 43 4.31 15.76 -12.71
N PRO A 44 4.06 17.03 -12.33
CA PRO A 44 3.48 17.36 -11.03
C PRO A 44 2.18 16.60 -10.78
N LEU A 45 1.96 16.22 -9.52
CA LEU A 45 0.78 15.48 -9.11
C LEU A 45 -0.44 16.40 -9.07
N ALA A 46 -1.61 15.88 -9.47
CA ALA A 46 -2.88 16.60 -9.42
C ALA A 46 -3.46 16.74 -7.99
N THR A 47 -2.89 16.02 -7.01
CA THR A 47 -3.29 16.09 -5.60
C THR A 47 -2.11 16.51 -4.75
N SER A 48 -2.38 17.32 -3.73
CA SER A 48 -1.42 17.68 -2.69
C SER A 48 -1.28 16.56 -1.64
N GLN A 49 -0.26 16.64 -0.78
CA GLN A 49 -0.14 15.69 0.33
C GLN A 49 -1.28 15.82 1.35
N ALA A 50 -1.84 17.02 1.50
CA ALA A 50 -3.04 17.22 2.30
C ALA A 50 -4.22 16.44 1.70
N ASP A 51 -4.44 16.57 0.38
CA ASP A 51 -5.43 15.82 -0.43
C ASP A 51 -5.36 14.33 -0.17
N ASP A 52 -4.17 13.76 -0.33
CA ASP A 52 -3.94 12.33 -0.13
C ASP A 52 -4.30 11.90 1.31
N ARG A 53 -3.91 12.68 2.34
CA ARG A 53 -4.26 12.39 3.74
C ARG A 53 -5.77 12.37 3.99
N TYR A 54 -6.54 13.29 3.40
CA TYR A 54 -8.00 13.32 3.58
C TYR A 54 -8.70 12.20 2.85
N ILE A 55 -8.25 11.86 1.64
CA ILE A 55 -8.78 10.73 0.88
C ILE A 55 -8.62 9.46 1.71
N VAL A 56 -7.41 9.22 2.25
CA VAL A 56 -7.11 8.08 3.11
C VAL A 56 -7.95 8.11 4.38
N ASN A 57 -7.98 9.23 5.11
CA ASN A 57 -8.71 9.33 6.38
C ASN A 57 -10.21 9.13 6.21
N ASN A 58 -10.83 9.68 5.16
CA ASN A 58 -12.24 9.43 4.87
C ASN A 58 -12.51 7.96 4.55
N ALA A 59 -11.66 7.33 3.74
CA ALA A 59 -11.79 5.91 3.40
C ALA A 59 -11.59 5.00 4.62
N LEU A 60 -10.72 5.38 5.56
CA LEU A 60 -10.50 4.63 6.81
C LEU A 60 -11.68 4.76 7.78
N ARG A 61 -12.24 5.97 7.91
CA ARG A 61 -13.39 6.26 8.80
C ARG A 61 -14.69 5.64 8.29
N ASN A 62 -14.92 5.69 6.97
CA ASN A 62 -16.09 5.06 6.35
C ASN A 62 -15.63 4.08 5.27
N ARG A 63 -15.44 2.82 5.68
CA ARG A 63 -14.93 1.74 4.82
C ARG A 63 -15.84 1.40 3.64
N MET A 64 -17.11 1.81 3.66
CA MET A 64 -18.09 1.57 2.59
C MET A 64 -18.17 2.73 1.59
N MET A 65 -17.51 3.86 1.86
CA MET A 65 -17.52 5.01 0.98
C MET A 65 -16.80 4.70 -0.34
N ASN A 66 -17.47 4.99 -1.45
CA ASN A 66 -16.93 4.71 -2.78
C ASN A 66 -16.07 5.86 -3.33
N ALA A 67 -15.32 5.59 -4.40
CA ALA A 67 -14.41 6.58 -5.00
C ALA A 67 -15.15 7.80 -5.58
N THR A 68 -16.39 7.66 -6.02
CA THR A 68 -17.21 8.77 -6.54
C THR A 68 -17.61 9.72 -5.42
N GLN A 69 -18.05 9.17 -4.28
CA GLN A 69 -18.38 9.94 -3.08
C GLN A 69 -17.14 10.66 -2.54
N LEU A 70 -15.99 9.97 -2.47
CA LEU A 70 -14.72 10.58 -2.06
C LEU A 70 -14.31 11.72 -2.99
N GLN A 71 -14.45 11.54 -4.31
CA GLN A 71 -14.15 12.58 -5.29
C GLN A 71 -15.05 13.81 -5.11
N ALA A 72 -16.36 13.61 -4.98
CA ALA A 72 -17.31 14.69 -4.76
C ALA A 72 -17.00 15.44 -3.45
N ARG A 73 -16.75 14.71 -2.37
CA ARG A 73 -16.44 15.29 -1.06
C ARG A 73 -15.09 16.01 -1.03
N LEU A 74 -14.10 15.52 -1.77
CA LEU A 74 -12.82 16.20 -1.92
C LEU A 74 -12.99 17.52 -2.68
N ARG A 75 -13.77 17.51 -3.76
CA ARG A 75 -14.10 18.73 -4.51
C ARG A 75 -14.81 19.75 -3.65
N GLU A 76 -15.80 19.32 -2.87
CA GLU A 76 -16.59 20.19 -1.99
C GLU A 76 -15.74 20.82 -0.88
N VAL A 77 -14.98 20.01 -0.14
CA VAL A 77 -14.26 20.48 1.05
C VAL A 77 -12.96 21.21 0.70
N ARG A 78 -12.32 20.83 -0.43
CA ARG A 78 -10.95 21.28 -0.76
C ARG A 78 -10.82 21.96 -2.10
N GLY A 79 -11.87 22.00 -2.91
CA GLY A 79 -11.84 22.58 -4.25
C GLY A 79 -11.05 21.74 -5.27
N THR A 80 -10.37 20.68 -4.86
CA THR A 80 -9.49 19.88 -5.73
C THR A 80 -10.32 19.03 -6.70
N GLN A 81 -10.25 19.38 -7.99
CA GLN A 81 -10.92 18.63 -9.05
C GLN A 81 -10.03 17.50 -9.57
N VAL A 82 -10.44 16.26 -9.30
CA VAL A 82 -9.74 15.06 -9.77
C VAL A 82 -10.70 14.04 -10.32
N SER A 83 -10.18 13.15 -11.16
CA SER A 83 -10.94 12.01 -11.66
C SER A 83 -11.16 10.95 -10.56
N ARG A 84 -12.22 10.14 -10.72
CA ARG A 84 -12.46 8.95 -9.89
C ARG A 84 -11.26 7.99 -9.92
N GLN A 85 -10.55 7.91 -11.05
CA GLN A 85 -9.38 7.05 -11.18
C GLN A 85 -8.20 7.55 -10.34
N THR A 86 -8.01 8.86 -10.25
CA THR A 86 -7.00 9.47 -9.37
C THR A 86 -7.25 9.07 -7.93
N ILE A 87 -8.51 9.15 -7.45
CA ILE A 87 -8.87 8.71 -6.09
C ILE A 87 -8.50 7.24 -5.87
N ARG A 88 -8.85 6.34 -6.81
CA ARG A 88 -8.49 4.91 -6.70
C ARG A 88 -6.98 4.70 -6.65
N ASN A 89 -6.23 5.39 -7.52
CA ASN A 89 -4.78 5.30 -7.55
C ASN A 89 -4.16 5.72 -6.21
N ARG A 90 -4.66 6.80 -5.59
CA ARG A 90 -4.22 7.23 -4.26
C ARG A 90 -4.55 6.21 -3.17
N LEU A 91 -5.77 5.68 -3.16
CA LEU A 91 -6.15 4.63 -2.22
C LEU A 91 -5.24 3.39 -2.38
N HIS A 92 -4.97 2.96 -3.61
CA HIS A 92 -4.09 1.83 -3.88
C HIS A 92 -2.64 2.08 -3.47
N GLN A 93 -2.13 3.30 -3.67
CA GLN A 93 -0.79 3.71 -3.23
C GLN A 93 -0.64 3.57 -1.70
N HIS A 94 -1.72 3.77 -0.96
CA HIS A 94 -1.79 3.56 0.49
C HIS A 94 -2.29 2.16 0.90
N GLY A 95 -2.31 1.20 -0.02
CA GLY A 95 -2.71 -0.19 0.28
C GLY A 95 -4.21 -0.39 0.51
N LEU A 96 -5.03 0.63 0.32
CA LEU A 96 -6.48 0.57 0.50
C LEU A 96 -7.13 0.04 -0.77
N ARG A 97 -7.67 -1.18 -0.68
CA ARG A 97 -8.43 -1.82 -1.75
C ARG A 97 -9.84 -2.15 -1.26
N ALA A 98 -10.81 -2.09 -2.17
CA ALA A 98 -12.15 -2.55 -1.87
C ALA A 98 -12.14 -4.04 -1.48
N ARG A 99 -12.95 -4.37 -0.48
CA ARG A 99 -13.17 -5.73 0.03
C ARG A 99 -14.65 -5.92 0.32
N ARG A 100 -15.14 -7.15 0.18
CA ARG A 100 -16.48 -7.52 0.63
C ARG A 100 -16.42 -7.79 2.14
N PRO A 101 -17.31 -7.19 2.96
CA PRO A 101 -17.44 -7.55 4.37
C PRO A 101 -17.70 -9.05 4.52
N ALA A 102 -17.19 -9.66 5.59
CA ALA A 102 -17.51 -11.04 5.93
C ALA A 102 -18.99 -11.14 6.29
N ARG A 103 -19.67 -12.16 5.76
CA ARG A 103 -21.04 -12.48 6.16
C ARG A 103 -20.98 -13.21 7.50
N VAL A 104 -21.41 -12.55 8.57
CA VAL A 104 -21.49 -13.13 9.92
C VAL A 104 -22.90 -12.96 10.45
N PRO A 105 -23.43 -13.91 11.25
CA PRO A 105 -24.69 -13.71 11.94
C PRO A 105 -24.60 -12.49 12.86
N ASP A 106 -25.66 -11.69 12.89
CA ASP A 106 -25.71 -10.54 13.78
C ASP A 106 -25.77 -10.99 15.24
N HIS A 107 -24.79 -10.54 16.03
CA HIS A 107 -24.83 -10.70 17.47
C HIS A 107 -25.52 -9.50 18.10
N THR A 108 -26.64 -9.75 18.78
CA THR A 108 -27.24 -8.78 19.70
C THR A 108 -26.23 -8.43 20.81
N THR A 109 -26.40 -7.27 21.45
CA THR A 109 -25.53 -6.85 22.56
C THR A 109 -25.47 -7.91 23.67
N ARG A 110 -26.61 -8.54 23.98
CA ARG A 110 -26.70 -9.65 24.95
C ARG A 110 -25.83 -10.84 24.53
N HIS A 111 -25.90 -11.27 23.26
CA HIS A 111 -25.07 -12.37 22.76
C HIS A 111 -23.58 -12.05 22.86
N ARG A 112 -23.17 -10.80 22.56
CA ARG A 112 -21.77 -10.37 22.68
C ARG A 112 -21.27 -10.45 24.12
N HIS A 113 -22.07 -9.98 25.08
CA HIS A 113 -21.72 -10.04 26.50
C HIS A 113 -21.60 -11.48 27.01
N HIS A 114 -22.58 -12.33 26.71
CA HIS A 114 -22.54 -13.74 27.12
C HIS A 114 -21.32 -14.47 26.52
N ARG A 115 -21.06 -14.29 25.21
CA ARG A 115 -19.90 -14.90 24.55
C ARG A 115 -18.58 -14.42 25.15
N LEU A 116 -18.48 -13.13 25.48
CA LEU A 116 -17.28 -12.55 26.10
C LEU A 116 -17.07 -13.06 27.52
N ALA A 117 -18.12 -13.11 28.34
CA ALA A 117 -18.06 -13.65 29.70
C ALA A 117 -17.62 -15.11 29.69
N TRP A 118 -18.27 -15.92 28.84
CA TRP A 118 -17.91 -17.33 28.65
C TRP A 118 -16.45 -17.49 28.23
N ALA A 119 -16.00 -16.74 27.21
CA ALA A 119 -14.59 -16.80 26.77
C ALA A 119 -13.59 -16.40 27.87
N ARG A 120 -13.94 -15.46 28.75
CA ARG A 120 -13.09 -15.04 29.87
C ARG A 120 -13.03 -16.10 30.97
N GLU A 121 -14.16 -16.66 31.36
CA GLU A 121 -14.26 -17.74 32.35
C GLU A 121 -13.47 -18.99 31.92
N HIS A 122 -13.44 -19.24 30.62
CA HIS A 122 -12.85 -20.45 30.02
C HIS A 122 -11.45 -20.19 29.43
N LEU A 123 -10.86 -19.00 29.65
CA LEU A 123 -9.57 -18.61 29.08
C LEU A 123 -8.41 -19.51 29.54
N ARG A 124 -8.48 -19.99 30.80
CA ARG A 124 -7.43 -20.81 31.44
C ARG A 124 -7.73 -22.30 31.39
N TRP A 125 -8.70 -22.72 30.60
CA TRP A 125 -9.03 -24.13 30.49
C TRP A 125 -7.89 -24.92 29.86
N THR A 126 -7.58 -26.04 30.49
CA THR A 126 -6.62 -27.04 29.99
C THR A 126 -7.21 -27.84 28.83
N SER A 127 -6.36 -28.51 28.05
CA SER A 127 -6.82 -29.32 26.90
C SER A 127 -7.83 -30.40 27.30
N ASP A 128 -7.70 -30.96 28.50
CA ASP A 128 -8.61 -31.98 29.03
C ASP A 128 -9.99 -31.40 29.38
N GLN A 129 -10.02 -30.16 29.88
CA GLN A 129 -11.27 -29.43 30.13
C GLN A 129 -11.98 -29.07 28.82
N TRP A 130 -11.21 -28.64 27.80
CA TRP A 130 -11.74 -28.41 26.45
C TRP A 130 -12.31 -29.67 25.82
N SER A 131 -11.63 -30.82 25.99
CA SER A 131 -12.05 -32.11 25.45
C SER A 131 -13.44 -32.53 25.95
N LYS A 132 -13.73 -32.29 27.24
CA LYS A 132 -15.03 -32.61 27.85
C LYS A 132 -16.18 -31.76 27.28
N GLN A 133 -15.93 -30.49 26.97
CA GLN A 133 -16.96 -29.57 26.45
C GLN A 133 -17.23 -29.78 24.95
N LEU A 134 -16.21 -30.12 24.17
CA LEU A 134 -16.33 -30.31 22.72
C LEU A 134 -17.01 -31.65 22.36
N HIS A 135 -17.09 -32.62 23.27
CA HIS A 135 -17.66 -33.93 22.99
C HIS A 135 -19.17 -33.91 22.70
N TYR A 136 -19.90 -32.89 23.16
CA TYR A 136 -21.36 -32.80 22.96
C TYR A 136 -21.79 -32.14 21.64
N SER A 137 -20.89 -31.68 20.78
CA SER A 137 -21.29 -31.09 19.49
C SER A 137 -20.16 -31.06 18.45
N PHE A 138 -19.89 -32.21 17.84
CA PHE A 138 -19.04 -32.30 16.65
C PHE A 138 -19.77 -32.96 15.46
N PHE A 139 -20.70 -32.21 14.87
CA PHE A 139 -21.05 -32.34 13.45
C PHE A 139 -20.93 -30.98 12.74
N TYR A 140 -19.75 -30.36 12.80
CA TYR A 140 -19.39 -29.33 11.83
C TYR A 140 -17.96 -29.56 11.32
N SER A 141 -17.91 -30.25 10.18
CA SER A 141 -16.93 -30.20 9.09
C SER A 141 -15.53 -29.65 9.44
N ARG A 142 -14.57 -30.57 9.61
CA ARG A 142 -13.14 -30.30 9.50
C ARG A 142 -12.79 -29.82 8.08
N LYS A 143 -12.79 -28.51 7.82
CA LYS A 143 -11.90 -27.94 6.79
C LYS A 143 -10.66 -27.35 7.46
N LYS A 144 -9.56 -28.10 7.36
CA LYS A 144 -8.20 -27.71 7.77
C LYS A 144 -7.82 -26.38 7.12
N TYR A 145 -7.74 -25.31 7.89
CA TYR A 145 -6.93 -24.14 7.52
C TYR A 145 -5.68 -24.13 8.40
N LYS A 146 -4.55 -24.55 7.83
CA LYS A 146 -3.21 -24.45 8.44
C LYS A 146 -2.88 -22.96 8.57
N ILE A 147 -2.90 -22.43 9.79
CA ILE A 147 -2.23 -21.16 10.10
C ILE A 147 -0.77 -21.50 10.40
N LYS A 148 0.13 -21.22 9.46
CA LYS A 148 1.58 -21.20 9.72
C LYS A 148 1.89 -19.91 10.48
N ILE A 149 2.28 -20.03 11.74
CA ILE A 149 2.99 -18.97 12.45
C ILE A 149 4.47 -19.17 12.11
N LEU A 150 5.06 -18.21 11.38
CA LEU A 150 6.51 -18.13 11.21
C LEU A 150 7.08 -17.47 12.47
N ASN A 151 8.08 -18.11 13.06
CA ASN A 151 9.01 -17.47 13.99
C ASN A 151 9.86 -16.42 13.26
#